data_AF-A0ABD6E774-F1
#
_entry.id   AF-A0ABD6E774-F1
#
_cell.length_a   1.000
_cell.length_b   1.000
_cell.length_c   1.000
_cell.angle_alpha   90.00
_cell.angle_beta   90.00
_cell.angle_gamma   90.00
#
_symmetry.space_group_name_H-M   'P 1'
#
loop_
_entity.id
_entity.type
_entity.pdbx_description
1 polymer ?
#
loop_
_entity_poly.entity_id
_entity_poly.type
_entity_poly.pdbx_seq_one_letter_code
_entity_poly.pdbx_strand_id
1 'polypeptide(L)'
;MKTSSINAYDRQQYGPHKRMDRSNVANSLKMLVQLTTTLLVVCGLTVVQSRVIRMEVKGRLMCRGKDHGKIGLGGWPKIVQLWDGINGDAIEIDGGFEEVNNRIGLFYISATEAEGVPMSLKVLSHCYDNPVEDCYKVNYYELPLDRSWNRIDLQRIELDDGFDVFERRDGTPCQPVH
;
A
#
# COMPACT_ATOMS: atom_id res chain seq x y z
N MET A 1 -14.19 -34.24 -99.62
CA MET A 1 -14.94 -34.73 -98.44
C MET A 1 -14.34 -34.11 -97.19
N LYS A 2 -15.22 -33.63 -96.30
CA LYS A 2 -14.97 -32.94 -95.03
C LYS A 2 -14.27 -33.84 -94.00
N THR A 3 -13.50 -33.22 -93.09
CA THR A 3 -13.65 -33.15 -91.61
C THR A 3 -12.39 -32.47 -91.04
N SER A 4 -12.34 -31.74 -89.93
CA SER A 4 -13.33 -31.13 -89.03
C SER A 4 -12.60 -30.08 -88.20
N SER A 5 -13.27 -28.97 -87.94
CA SER A 5 -12.95 -27.93 -86.97
C SER A 5 -13.15 -28.40 -85.52
N ILE A 6 -12.32 -27.96 -84.57
CA ILE A 6 -12.70 -27.57 -83.19
C ILE A 6 -11.63 -26.54 -82.74
N ASN A 7 -12.03 -25.28 -82.56
CA ASN A 7 -11.33 -24.33 -81.69
C ASN A 7 -12.33 -23.95 -80.62
N ALA A 8 -12.08 -24.39 -79.39
CA ALA A 8 -12.87 -24.06 -78.21
C ALA A 8 -11.95 -23.33 -77.24
N TYR A 9 -12.03 -22.01 -77.18
CA TYR A 9 -11.58 -21.25 -76.02
C TYR A 9 -12.46 -20.01 -75.89
N ASP A 10 -13.57 -20.21 -75.17
CA ASP A 10 -14.33 -19.14 -74.54
C ASP A 10 -14.06 -19.25 -73.03
N ARG A 11 -13.23 -18.35 -72.49
CA ARG A 11 -13.08 -18.14 -71.05
C ARG A 11 -13.15 -16.65 -70.78
N GLN A 12 -14.35 -16.21 -70.44
CA GLN A 12 -14.64 -14.89 -69.90
C GLN A 12 -13.92 -14.68 -68.55
N GLN A 13 -13.12 -13.60 -68.53
CA GLN A 13 -13.09 -12.52 -67.53
C GLN A 13 -13.24 -12.89 -66.04
N TYR A 14 -12.10 -13.15 -65.38
CA TYR A 14 -11.90 -12.66 -64.01
C TYR A 14 -11.39 -11.21 -64.13
N GLY A 15 -12.17 -10.25 -63.63
CA GLY A 15 -11.78 -8.85 -63.57
C GLY A 15 -10.50 -8.64 -62.74
N PRO A 16 -9.67 -7.63 -63.05
CA PRO A 16 -8.43 -7.42 -62.34
C PRO A 16 -8.72 -7.06 -60.87
N HIS A 17 -8.20 -7.89 -59.96
CA HIS A 17 -8.04 -7.53 -58.56
C HIS A 17 -7.34 -6.17 -58.49
N LYS A 18 -8.02 -5.16 -57.92
CA LYS A 18 -7.44 -3.86 -57.59
C LYS A 18 -6.16 -4.11 -56.80
N ARG A 19 -5.02 -3.90 -57.44
CA ARG A 19 -3.70 -3.96 -56.85
C ARG A 19 -3.64 -2.84 -55.81
N MET A 20 -3.77 -3.18 -54.53
CA MET A 20 -3.58 -2.21 -53.46
C MET A 20 -2.18 -1.62 -53.58
N ASP A 21 -2.14 -0.28 -53.65
CA ASP A 21 -0.94 0.49 -53.89
C ASP A 21 0.06 0.27 -52.74
N ARG A 22 1.22 -0.30 -53.05
CA ARG A 22 2.27 -0.61 -52.06
C ARG A 22 2.76 0.65 -51.32
N SER A 23 2.57 1.83 -51.90
CA SER A 23 2.88 3.14 -51.30
C SER A 23 1.99 3.44 -50.08
N ASN A 24 0.71 3.10 -50.14
CA ASN A 24 -0.24 3.35 -49.04
C ASN A 24 0.06 2.46 -47.84
N VAL A 25 0.48 1.21 -48.08
CA VAL A 25 0.86 0.27 -47.02
C VAL A 25 2.13 0.74 -46.29
N ALA A 26 3.12 1.24 -47.02
CA ALA A 26 4.36 1.74 -46.43
C ALA A 26 4.16 3.00 -45.59
N ASN A 27 3.26 3.90 -46.00
CA ASN A 27 2.94 5.11 -45.24
C ASN A 27 2.14 4.80 -43.96
N SER A 28 1.19 3.87 -44.04
CA SER A 28 0.45 3.41 -42.86
C SER A 28 1.37 2.72 -41.84
N LEU A 29 2.36 1.95 -42.30
CA LEU A 29 3.33 1.30 -41.42
C LEU A 29 4.22 2.32 -40.68
N LYS A 30 4.68 3.37 -41.37
CA LYS A 30 5.48 4.45 -40.77
C LYS A 30 4.69 5.23 -39.73
N MET A 31 3.43 5.53 -40.01
CA MET A 31 2.53 6.23 -39.08
C MET A 31 2.24 5.38 -37.84
N LEU A 32 2.04 4.07 -38.02
CA LEU A 32 1.84 3.13 -36.91
C LEU A 32 3.08 3.06 -36.00
N VAL A 33 4.27 2.96 -36.60
CA VAL A 33 5.54 2.96 -35.85
C VAL A 33 5.74 4.28 -35.11
N GLN A 34 5.45 5.43 -35.72
CA GLN A 34 5.54 6.72 -35.03
C GLN A 34 4.56 6.81 -33.85
N LEU A 35 3.31 6.38 -34.03
CA LEU A 35 2.30 6.40 -32.97
C LEU A 35 2.68 5.49 -31.80
N THR A 36 3.15 4.26 -32.07
CA THR A 36 3.57 3.34 -31.00
C THR A 36 4.82 3.84 -30.28
N THR A 37 5.78 4.41 -31.00
CA THR A 37 6.97 5.01 -30.38
C THR A 37 6.59 6.19 -29.49
N THR A 38 5.69 7.06 -29.97
CA THR A 38 5.20 8.22 -29.20
C THR A 38 4.43 7.78 -27.96
N LEU A 39 3.58 6.75 -28.07
CA LEU A 39 2.84 6.19 -26.95
C LEU A 39 3.78 5.60 -25.89
N LEU A 40 4.83 4.88 -26.31
CA LEU A 40 5.85 4.35 -25.40
C LEU A 40 6.63 5.46 -24.69
N VAL A 41 6.95 6.56 -25.40
CA VAL A 41 7.59 7.74 -24.78
C VAL A 41 6.66 8.42 -23.78
N VAL A 42 5.38 8.59 -24.11
CA VAL A 42 4.40 9.22 -23.20
C VAL A 42 4.14 8.35 -21.98
N CYS A 43 3.96 7.03 -22.14
CA CYS A 43 3.82 6.09 -21.02
C CYS A 43 5.09 6.01 -20.16
N GLY A 44 6.28 6.17 -20.77
CA GLY A 44 7.55 6.24 -20.05
C GLY A 44 7.71 7.53 -19.22
N LEU A 45 7.06 8.62 -19.62
CA LEU A 45 7.09 9.91 -18.90
C LEU A 45 6.05 10.01 -17.78
N THR A 46 5.03 9.14 -17.75
CA THR A 46 4.04 9.09 -16.66
C THR A 46 4.49 8.26 -15.46
N VAL A 47 5.79 7.95 -15.33
CA VAL A 47 6.32 7.40 -14.08
C VAL A 47 6.17 8.47 -13.01
N VAL A 48 5.09 8.35 -12.24
CA VAL A 48 4.88 9.11 -11.02
C VAL A 48 6.11 8.89 -10.15
N GLN A 49 6.99 9.89 -10.06
CA GLN A 49 8.00 9.94 -9.01
C GLN A 49 7.24 10.21 -7.72
N SER A 50 6.63 9.17 -7.15
CA SER A 50 6.15 9.22 -5.79
C SER A 50 7.36 9.50 -4.92
N ARG A 51 7.41 10.71 -4.39
CA ARG A 51 8.37 11.05 -3.35
C ARG A 51 8.04 10.14 -2.16
N VAL A 52 9.06 9.53 -1.58
CA VAL A 52 8.92 8.77 -0.34
C VAL A 52 9.36 9.64 0.81
N ILE A 53 8.67 9.51 1.94
CA ILE A 53 9.03 10.15 3.19
C ILE A 53 9.36 9.08 4.22
N ARG A 54 10.39 9.36 5.03
CA ARG A 54 10.69 8.55 6.20
C ARG A 54 10.11 9.25 7.42
N MET A 55 9.27 8.54 8.16
CA MET A 55 8.68 9.02 9.40
C MET A 55 9.29 8.25 10.57
N GLU A 56 9.71 8.98 11.59
CA GLU A 56 10.15 8.44 12.87
C GLU A 56 9.14 8.88 13.94
N VAL A 57 8.57 7.94 14.68
CA VAL A 57 7.62 8.21 15.77
C VAL A 57 8.17 7.66 17.06
N LYS A 58 8.16 8.48 18.11
CA LYS A 58 8.55 8.06 19.46
C LYS A 58 7.61 8.63 20.51
N GLY A 59 7.61 7.99 21.66
CA GLY A 59 6.83 8.45 22.81
C GLY A 59 6.95 7.50 23.99
N ARG A 60 6.10 7.75 24.98
CA ARG A 60 5.94 6.94 26.18
C ARG A 60 4.48 6.56 26.38
N LEU A 61 4.21 5.26 26.50
CA LEU A 61 2.89 4.73 26.81
C LEU A 61 2.60 4.88 28.30
N MET A 62 1.40 5.39 28.60
CA MET A 62 0.86 5.58 29.93
C MET A 62 -0.48 4.85 30.03
N CYS A 63 -0.85 4.41 31.24
CA CYS A 63 -2.13 3.78 31.51
C CYS A 63 -2.59 4.16 32.92
N ARG A 64 -3.74 4.82 33.01
CA ARG A 64 -4.31 5.40 34.24
C ARG A 64 -3.27 6.23 35.00
N GLY A 65 -2.52 7.07 34.28
CA GLY A 65 -1.49 7.97 34.79
C GLY A 65 -0.16 7.31 35.20
N LYS A 66 0.04 6.02 34.92
CA LYS A 66 1.27 5.28 35.24
C LYS A 66 2.01 4.84 33.98
N ASP A 67 3.35 4.76 34.04
CA ASP A 67 4.17 4.23 32.94
C ASP A 67 3.68 2.82 32.54
N HIS A 68 3.44 2.60 31.25
CA HIS A 68 2.83 1.37 30.72
C HIS A 68 3.79 0.58 29.82
N GLY A 69 4.90 0.14 30.41
CA GLY A 69 5.84 -0.80 29.79
C GLY A 69 5.58 -2.26 30.15
N LYS A 70 6.60 -3.12 30.00
CA LYS A 70 6.56 -4.54 30.40
C LYS A 70 6.18 -4.73 31.86
N ILE A 71 6.71 -3.88 32.77
CA ILE A 71 6.46 -4.00 34.22
C ILE A 71 5.13 -3.34 34.64
N GLY A 72 4.37 -2.77 33.69
CA GLY A 72 2.99 -2.35 33.93
C GLY A 72 2.04 -3.53 34.23
N LEU A 73 0.74 -3.24 34.33
CA LEU A 73 -0.39 -4.04 34.85
C LEU A 73 -0.49 -5.55 34.50
N GLY A 74 0.38 -6.14 33.67
CA GLY A 74 0.34 -7.57 33.34
C GLY A 74 1.66 -8.21 32.91
N GLY A 75 2.83 -7.55 32.99
CA GLY A 75 4.10 -8.20 32.61
C GLY A 75 4.33 -8.38 31.10
N TRP A 76 3.31 -8.16 30.27
CA TRP A 76 3.36 -8.42 28.82
C TRP A 76 3.92 -7.24 28.02
N PRO A 77 4.54 -7.48 26.85
CA PRO A 77 4.90 -6.41 25.94
C PRO A 77 3.65 -5.68 25.42
N LYS A 78 3.84 -4.45 24.95
CA LYS A 78 2.84 -3.71 24.16
C LYS A 78 3.33 -3.69 22.71
N ILE A 79 2.41 -3.62 21.76
CA ILE A 79 2.76 -3.64 20.34
C ILE A 79 2.41 -2.27 19.76
N VAL A 80 3.35 -1.67 19.04
CA VAL A 80 3.17 -0.38 18.36
C VAL A 80 3.43 -0.56 16.87
N GLN A 81 2.46 -0.15 16.05
CA GLN A 81 2.50 -0.31 14.60
C GLN A 81 2.18 1.02 13.92
N LEU A 82 2.75 1.24 12.73
CA LEU A 82 2.30 2.30 11.83
C LEU A 82 1.31 1.70 10.84
N TRP A 83 0.22 2.43 10.57
CA TRP A 83 -0.86 2.00 9.70
C TRP A 83 -1.12 3.06 8.64
N ASP A 84 -1.35 2.59 7.41
CA ASP A 84 -1.79 3.41 6.29
C ASP A 84 -3.27 3.73 6.48
N GLY A 85 -3.61 5.01 6.61
CA GLY A 85 -4.97 5.48 6.80
C GLY A 85 -5.86 5.42 5.54
N ILE A 86 -5.28 5.20 4.35
CA ILE A 86 -6.01 4.99 3.09
C ILE A 86 -6.30 3.52 2.89
N ASN A 87 -5.26 2.68 2.95
CA ASN A 87 -5.38 1.25 2.65
C ASN A 87 -5.88 0.45 3.86
N GLY A 88 -5.69 0.96 5.08
CA GLY A 88 -6.06 0.26 6.31
C GLY A 88 -5.15 -0.92 6.60
N ASP A 89 -3.90 -0.86 6.16
CA ASP A 89 -2.91 -1.93 6.31
C ASP A 89 -1.72 -1.46 7.17
N ALA A 90 -1.05 -2.43 7.80
CA ALA A 90 0.17 -2.15 8.55
C ALA A 90 1.32 -1.79 7.60
N ILE A 91 2.04 -0.71 7.92
CA ILE A 91 3.22 -0.25 7.20
C ILE A 91 4.44 -1.00 7.73
N GLU A 92 5.30 -1.46 6.82
CA GLU A 92 6.55 -2.13 7.18
C GLU A 92 7.49 -1.17 7.92
N ILE A 93 7.96 -1.61 9.10
CA ILE A 93 8.86 -0.83 9.94
C ILE A 93 10.30 -1.03 9.46
N ASP A 94 10.99 0.08 9.13
CA ASP A 94 12.40 0.10 8.70
C ASP A 94 13.40 0.37 9.84
N GLY A 95 12.90 0.65 11.05
CA GLY A 95 13.74 0.86 12.22
C GLY A 95 12.96 0.96 13.54
N GLY A 96 13.64 0.67 14.65
CA GLY A 96 13.03 0.64 15.97
C GLY A 96 12.51 -0.74 16.38
N PHE A 97 11.56 -0.78 17.31
CA PHE A 97 10.98 -2.02 17.83
C PHE A 97 9.46 -1.91 17.91
N GLU A 98 8.77 -2.83 17.24
CA GLU A 98 7.31 -2.99 17.33
C GLU A 98 6.89 -3.36 18.76
N GLU A 99 7.72 -4.14 19.47
CA GLU A 99 7.46 -4.53 20.85
C GLU A 99 8.05 -3.56 21.88
N VAL A 100 7.18 -2.98 22.69
CA VAL A 100 7.52 -2.17 23.85
C VAL A 100 7.77 -3.08 25.06
N ASN A 101 9.00 -3.55 25.20
CA ASN A 101 9.42 -4.52 26.22
C ASN A 101 10.24 -3.90 27.37
N ASN A 102 10.37 -2.58 27.41
CA ASN A 102 11.07 -1.88 28.50
C ASN A 102 10.11 -1.54 29.66
N ARG A 103 10.67 -1.17 30.82
CA ARG A 103 9.89 -0.94 32.06
C ARG A 103 8.97 0.27 32.01
N ILE A 104 9.35 1.28 31.22
CA ILE A 104 8.80 2.64 31.29
C ILE A 104 7.89 2.98 30.10
N GLY A 105 7.62 2.02 29.21
CA GLY A 105 6.70 2.19 28.08
C GLY A 105 7.26 3.05 26.94
N LEU A 106 8.58 3.23 26.84
CA LEU A 106 9.17 4.00 25.75
C LEU A 106 9.11 3.23 24.43
N PHE A 107 8.78 3.91 23.35
CA PHE A 107 8.84 3.32 22.01
C PHE A 107 9.48 4.27 21.01
N TYR A 108 10.00 3.68 19.96
CA TYR A 108 10.52 4.34 18.77
C TYR A 108 10.30 3.37 17.61
N ILE A 109 9.62 3.85 16.57
CA ILE A 109 9.42 3.13 15.31
C ILE A 109 9.65 4.09 14.15
N SER A 110 10.20 3.58 13.05
CA SER A 110 10.34 4.33 11.81
C SER A 110 9.88 3.50 10.62
N ALA A 111 9.27 4.16 9.65
CA ALA A 111 8.86 3.56 8.40
C ALA A 111 9.01 4.55 7.25
N THR A 112 9.01 4.00 6.03
CA THR A 112 9.07 4.76 4.80
C THR A 112 7.76 4.54 4.04
N GLU A 113 7.10 5.63 3.66
CA GLU A 113 5.81 5.60 2.94
C GLU A 113 5.77 6.68 1.85
N ALA A 114 4.86 6.56 0.89
CA ALA A 114 4.62 7.58 -0.12
C ALA A 114 4.20 8.93 0.52
N GLU A 115 4.77 10.03 0.01
CA GLU A 115 4.45 11.38 0.46
C GLU A 115 2.95 11.66 0.29
N GLY A 116 2.32 12.11 1.38
CA GLY A 116 0.90 12.47 1.41
C GLY A 116 -0.06 11.37 1.84
N VAL A 117 0.44 10.16 2.11
CA VAL A 117 -0.37 9.09 2.74
C VAL A 117 -0.57 9.43 4.23
N PRO A 118 -1.83 9.54 4.71
CA PRO A 118 -2.13 9.65 6.13
C PRO A 118 -1.69 8.40 6.85
N MET A 119 -0.99 8.59 7.97
CA MET A 119 -0.52 7.50 8.82
C MET A 119 -1.12 7.62 10.20
N SER A 120 -1.34 6.46 10.82
CA SER A 120 -1.81 6.34 12.19
C SER A 120 -0.87 5.45 12.99
N LEU A 121 -0.67 5.78 14.26
CA LEU A 121 -0.05 4.89 15.23
C LEU A 121 -1.14 3.98 15.81
N LYS A 122 -1.04 2.68 15.57
CA LYS A 122 -1.84 1.67 16.25
C LYS A 122 -1.07 1.13 17.45
N VAL A 123 -1.69 1.14 18.62
CA VAL A 123 -1.13 0.59 19.85
C VAL A 123 -2.02 -0.53 20.35
N LEU A 124 -1.45 -1.72 20.51
CA LEU A 124 -2.10 -2.87 21.14
C LEU A 124 -1.57 -2.98 22.57
N SER A 125 -2.47 -2.83 23.54
CA SER A 125 -2.12 -2.75 24.95
C SER A 125 -2.99 -3.61 25.85
N HIS A 126 -2.56 -3.76 27.10
CA HIS A 126 -3.33 -4.42 28.15
C HIS A 126 -3.82 -3.38 29.18
N CYS A 127 -4.09 -2.15 28.72
CA CYS A 127 -4.62 -1.09 29.56
C CYS A 127 -6.16 -1.18 29.61
N TYR A 128 -6.66 -2.15 30.37
CA TYR A 128 -8.08 -2.34 30.65
C TYR A 128 -8.24 -3.23 31.90
N ASP A 129 -9.47 -3.41 32.40
CA ASP A 129 -9.71 -4.19 33.62
C ASP A 129 -9.56 -5.69 33.38
N ASN A 130 -8.92 -6.40 34.33
CA ASN A 130 -8.65 -7.85 34.26
C ASN A 130 -8.03 -8.30 32.92
N PRO A 131 -6.82 -7.81 32.58
CA PRO A 131 -6.24 -8.08 31.29
C PRO A 131 -5.90 -9.56 31.08
N VAL A 132 -6.20 -10.07 29.88
CA VAL A 132 -5.99 -11.46 29.48
C VAL A 132 -4.80 -11.55 28.53
N GLU A 133 -4.00 -12.60 28.68
CA GLU A 133 -2.87 -12.86 27.79
C GLU A 133 -3.33 -13.00 26.34
N ASP A 134 -2.58 -12.38 25.42
CA ASP A 134 -2.86 -12.39 23.97
C ASP A 134 -4.23 -11.84 23.57
N CYS A 135 -4.79 -10.93 24.38
CA CYS A 135 -5.93 -10.11 23.97
C CYS A 135 -5.68 -8.64 24.30
N TYR A 136 -5.48 -7.84 23.27
CA TYR A 136 -5.03 -6.47 23.40
C TYR A 136 -6.16 -5.51 23.09
N LYS A 137 -6.34 -4.48 23.91
CA LYS A 137 -7.16 -3.32 23.55
C LYS A 137 -6.41 -2.50 22.51
N VAL A 138 -7.12 -2.07 21.47
CA VAL A 138 -6.57 -1.36 20.32
C VAL A 138 -6.85 0.14 20.45
N ASN A 139 -5.80 0.94 20.37
CA ASN A 139 -5.89 2.40 20.30
C ASN A 139 -5.26 2.91 19.00
N TYR A 140 -5.94 3.81 18.30
CA TYR A 140 -5.42 4.49 17.11
C TYR A 140 -5.15 5.96 17.42
N TYR A 141 -4.00 6.46 16.96
CA TYR A 141 -3.63 7.86 17.06
C TYR A 141 -3.26 8.38 15.67
N GLU A 142 -4.03 9.34 15.16
CA GLU A 142 -3.72 9.99 13.90
C GLU A 142 -2.40 10.77 14.02
N LEU A 143 -1.51 10.58 13.05
CA LEU A 143 -0.24 11.29 13.02
C LEU A 143 -0.37 12.55 12.14
N PRO A 144 0.26 13.68 12.54
CA PRO A 144 0.21 14.90 11.75
C PRO A 144 0.81 14.70 10.36
N LEU A 145 0.09 15.16 9.34
CA LEU A 145 0.46 15.12 7.92
C LEU A 145 1.43 16.24 7.50
N ASP A 146 1.85 17.12 8.41
CA ASP A 146 2.63 18.29 8.05
C ASP A 146 4.06 17.91 7.61
N ARG A 147 4.47 18.46 6.46
CA ARG A 147 5.69 18.13 5.69
C ARG A 147 7.00 18.42 6.43
N SER A 148 6.94 19.12 7.56
CA SER A 148 8.12 19.47 8.35
C SER A 148 8.48 18.44 9.43
N TRP A 149 7.65 17.41 9.64
CA TRP A 149 7.78 16.47 10.77
C TRP A 149 8.08 15.04 10.32
N ASN A 150 9.27 14.84 9.75
CA ASN A 150 9.82 13.48 9.58
C ASN A 150 10.11 12.79 10.92
N ARG A 151 9.98 13.53 12.03
CA ARG A 151 10.18 13.08 13.41
C ARG A 151 9.06 13.60 14.27
N ILE A 152 8.30 12.68 14.84
CA ILE A 152 7.15 12.96 15.70
C ILE A 152 7.49 12.47 17.10
N ASP A 153 7.46 13.39 18.06
CA ASP A 153 7.57 13.08 19.49
C ASP A 153 6.21 13.25 20.14
N LEU A 154 5.54 12.13 20.40
CA LEU A 154 4.23 12.09 21.05
C LEU A 154 4.33 12.26 22.57
N GLN A 155 5.53 12.47 23.12
CA GLN A 155 5.82 12.64 24.54
C GLN A 155 5.23 11.53 25.41
N ARG A 156 4.06 11.76 26.02
CA ARG A 156 3.33 10.81 26.86
C ARG A 156 1.94 10.59 26.25
N ILE A 157 1.64 9.35 25.92
CA ILE A 157 0.38 8.92 25.35
C ILE A 157 -0.38 8.17 26.43
N GLU A 158 -1.51 8.71 26.86
CA GLU A 158 -2.44 8.00 27.71
C GLU A 158 -3.21 6.99 26.85
N LEU A 159 -3.08 5.71 27.19
CA LEU A 159 -3.89 4.65 26.64
C LEU A 159 -5.22 4.71 27.39
N ASP A 160 -6.21 5.31 26.74
CA ASP A 160 -7.52 5.61 27.30
C ASP A 160 -8.56 4.53 26.96
N ASP A 161 -9.70 4.66 27.61
CA ASP A 161 -10.96 3.94 27.49
C ASP A 161 -11.65 4.18 26.12
N GLY A 162 -10.88 4.27 25.04
CA GLY A 162 -11.39 4.33 23.68
C GLY A 162 -12.28 3.13 23.35
N PHE A 163 -12.72 3.02 22.09
CA PHE A 163 -13.61 1.93 21.68
C PHE A 163 -13.11 0.57 22.17
N ASP A 164 -14.06 -0.25 22.64
CA ASP A 164 -13.81 -1.61 23.11
C ASP A 164 -13.57 -2.55 21.92
N VAL A 165 -12.50 -2.25 21.19
CA VAL A 165 -11.96 -3.04 20.10
C VAL A 165 -10.77 -3.81 20.65
N PHE A 166 -10.84 -5.13 20.51
CA PHE A 166 -9.85 -6.04 21.03
C PHE A 166 -9.37 -6.99 19.94
N GLU A 167 -8.06 -7.15 19.86
CA GLU A 167 -7.40 -7.97 18.86
C GLU A 167 -6.26 -8.77 19.49
N ARG A 168 -5.98 -9.93 18.91
CA ARG A 168 -4.75 -10.69 19.20
C ARG A 168 -3.59 -10.10 18.40
N ARG A 169 -2.38 -10.59 18.66
CA ARG A 169 -1.18 -10.19 17.90
C ARG A 169 -1.30 -10.38 16.39
N ASP A 170 -2.02 -11.41 15.95
CA ASP A 170 -2.22 -11.72 14.53
C ASP A 170 -3.36 -10.90 13.87
N GLY A 171 -3.95 -9.95 14.60
CA GLY A 171 -5.07 -9.12 14.15
C GLY A 171 -6.43 -9.80 14.23
N THR A 172 -6.51 -11.05 14.71
CA THR A 172 -7.82 -11.70 14.91
C THR A 172 -8.57 -11.06 16.08
N PRO A 173 -9.90 -10.86 15.98
CA PRO A 173 -10.67 -10.33 17.08
C PRO A 173 -10.59 -11.22 18.32
N CYS A 174 -10.56 -10.61 19.50
CA CYS A 174 -10.67 -11.30 20.78
C CYS A 174 -11.65 -10.57 21.71
N GLN A 175 -11.96 -11.16 22.85
CA GLN A 175 -12.72 -10.50 23.91
C GLN A 175 -12.12 -10.90 25.27
N PRO A 176 -11.93 -9.95 26.20
CA PRO A 176 -11.58 -10.28 27.57
C PRO A 176 -12.73 -11.05 28.21
N VAL A 177 -12.42 -12.18 28.85
CA VAL A 177 -13.41 -12.99 29.57
C VAL A 177 -13.64 -12.34 30.93
N HIS A 178 -14.89 -11.98 31.24
CA HIS A 178 -15.29 -11.41 32.53
C HIS A 178 -15.16 -12.41 33.69
#